data_AF-A0A914RW87-F1
#
_entry.id   AF-A0A914RW87-F1
#
_cell.length_a   1.000
_cell.length_b   1.000
_cell.length_c   1.000
_cell.angle_alpha   90.00
_cell.angle_beta   90.00
_cell.angle_gamma   90.00
#
_symmetry.space_group_name_H-M   'P 1'
#
loop_
_entity.id
_entity.type
_entity.pdbx_description
1 polymer ?
#
loop_
_entity_poly.entity_id
_entity_poly.type
_entity_poly.pdbx_seq_one_letter_code
_entity_poly.pdbx_strand_id
1 'polypeptide(L)'
;MIVTSSLNSFLRNAKTFKDGLRLLPLISRFYCKETMRPKVYRPEPGFLLKVMSESSAAKLEVKECEPFLDSCNMGIDDWLRIARDIGAAYDNFDGFVILHGTDTLAYTASALSFILENLAKPVVVTGSQIPMREVRSDAPNNFFGALLCAAFIPIPAVRVLRL
;
A
#
# COMPACT_ATOMS: atom_id res chain seq x y z
N MET A 1 0.34 -3.07 7.67
CA MET A 1 0.48 -4.01 6.52
C MET A 1 1.36 -3.33 5.48
N ILE A 2 2.31 -4.05 4.88
CA ILE A 2 3.24 -3.51 3.88
C ILE A 2 2.93 -4.17 2.53
N VAL A 3 2.80 -3.35 1.50
CA VAL A 3 2.59 -3.78 0.12
C VAL A 3 3.80 -3.33 -0.71
N THR A 4 4.47 -4.26 -1.36
CA THR A 4 5.66 -3.99 -2.17
C THR A 4 5.35 -4.20 -3.64
N SER A 5 5.87 -3.32 -4.50
CA SER A 5 5.64 -3.42 -5.95
C SER A 5 6.96 -3.37 -6.72
N SER A 6 7.12 -4.28 -7.67
CA SER A 6 8.20 -4.28 -8.65
C SER A 6 7.64 -4.09 -10.05
N LEU A 7 8.31 -3.22 -10.78
CA LEU A 7 7.93 -2.66 -12.06
C LEU A 7 8.50 -3.44 -13.25
N ASN A 8 9.34 -4.45 -13.00
CA ASN A 8 10.14 -5.15 -14.01
C ASN A 8 9.32 -5.84 -15.12
N SER A 9 8.07 -6.24 -14.85
CA SER A 9 7.15 -6.77 -15.88
C SER A 9 6.18 -5.72 -16.45
N PHE A 10 5.76 -4.75 -15.63
CA PHE A 10 4.70 -3.79 -15.97
C PHE A 10 5.17 -2.68 -16.89
N LEU A 11 6.36 -2.13 -16.63
CA LEU A 11 6.92 -1.01 -17.38
C LEU A 11 7.35 -1.36 -18.80
N ARG A 12 7.50 -2.66 -19.13
CA ARG A 12 7.70 -3.06 -20.54
C ARG A 12 6.49 -2.68 -21.41
N ASN A 13 5.29 -2.63 -20.84
CA ASN A 13 4.04 -2.43 -21.58
C ASN A 13 3.26 -1.15 -21.19
N ALA A 14 3.33 -0.68 -19.95
CA ALA A 14 2.70 0.57 -19.51
C ALA A 14 3.70 1.73 -19.60
N LYS A 15 3.75 2.41 -20.75
CA LYS A 15 4.72 3.49 -21.00
C LYS A 15 4.43 4.78 -20.23
N THR A 16 3.25 4.96 -19.65
CA THR A 16 2.86 6.21 -18.95
C THR A 16 1.93 6.01 -17.73
N PHE A 17 1.94 6.97 -16.80
CA PHE A 17 0.97 7.06 -15.67
C PHE A 17 -0.49 6.98 -16.13
N LYS A 18 -0.80 7.48 -17.33
CA LYS A 18 -2.12 7.38 -17.97
C LYS A 18 -2.54 5.94 -18.26
N ASP A 19 -1.59 5.04 -18.52
CA ASP A 19 -1.87 3.62 -18.74
C ASP A 19 -2.21 2.92 -17.42
N GLY A 20 -1.57 3.31 -16.32
CA GLY A 20 -1.91 2.82 -14.97
C GLY A 20 -3.33 3.21 -14.52
N LEU A 21 -3.77 4.42 -14.85
CA LEU A 21 -5.14 4.90 -14.59
C LEU A 21 -6.22 4.03 -15.28
N ARG A 22 -5.90 3.36 -16.40
CA ARG A 22 -6.85 2.48 -17.12
C ARG A 22 -7.16 1.19 -16.39
N LEU A 23 -6.37 0.80 -15.39
CA LEU A 23 -6.62 -0.38 -14.56
C LEU A 23 -7.61 -0.12 -13.42
N LEU A 24 -7.82 1.15 -13.04
CA LEU A 24 -8.73 1.52 -11.94
C LEU A 24 -10.18 1.01 -12.13
N PRO A 25 -10.80 1.09 -13.33
CA PRO A 25 -12.16 0.59 -13.52
C PRO A 25 -12.28 -0.93 -13.44
N LEU A 26 -11.23 -1.68 -13.83
CA LEU A 26 -11.22 -3.14 -13.72
C LEU A 26 -11.23 -3.53 -12.25
N ILE A 27 -10.35 -2.95 -11.45
CA ILE A 27 -10.23 -3.30 -10.04
C ILE A 27 -11.43 -2.79 -9.22
N SER A 28 -12.00 -1.64 -9.59
CA SER A 28 -13.26 -1.11 -9.01
C SER A 28 -14.43 -2.09 -9.20
N ARG A 29 -14.56 -2.73 -10.38
CA ARG A 29 -15.59 -3.75 -10.63
C ARG A 29 -15.40 -5.01 -9.78
N PHE A 30 -14.16 -5.43 -9.55
CA PHE A 30 -13.86 -6.57 -8.68
C PHE A 30 -14.15 -6.27 -7.21
N TYR A 31 -13.72 -5.11 -6.74
CA TYR A 31 -14.01 -4.63 -5.39
C TYR A 31 -15.51 -4.61 -5.09
N CYS A 32 -16.33 -4.14 -6.04
CA CYS A 32 -17.78 -4.13 -5.92
C CYS A 32 -18.39 -5.54 -5.78
N LYS A 33 -17.81 -6.57 -6.43
CA LYS A 33 -18.30 -7.95 -6.31
C LYS A 33 -18.02 -8.56 -4.94
N GLU A 34 -16.87 -8.27 -4.34
CA GLU A 34 -16.45 -8.91 -3.06
C GLU A 34 -16.99 -8.20 -1.81
N THR A 35 -17.33 -6.91 -1.90
CA THR A 35 -17.86 -6.11 -0.78
C THR A 35 -19.34 -6.36 -0.47
N MET A 36 -20.01 -7.24 -1.20
CA MET A 36 -21.43 -7.60 -1.00
C MET A 36 -21.67 -8.63 0.12
N ARG A 37 -20.71 -8.85 1.04
CA ARG A 37 -20.77 -9.84 2.15
C ARG A 37 -20.76 -9.16 3.54
N PRO A 38 -21.24 -9.83 4.61
CA PRO A 38 -21.56 -9.18 5.89
C PRO A 38 -20.37 -8.51 6.60
N LYS A 39 -20.72 -7.52 7.43
CA LYS A 39 -19.84 -6.50 8.04
C LYS A 39 -18.95 -7.04 9.15
N VAL A 40 -17.64 -6.92 8.96
CA VAL A 40 -16.62 -7.03 10.02
C VAL A 40 -15.62 -5.88 9.81
N TYR A 41 -15.44 -5.02 10.83
CA TYR A 41 -14.57 -3.83 10.78
C TYR A 41 -13.06 -4.17 10.86
N ARG A 42 -12.72 -5.46 10.95
CA ARG A 42 -11.35 -5.93 11.12
C ARG A 42 -10.74 -6.36 9.79
N PRO A 43 -9.46 -6.04 9.51
CA PRO A 43 -8.76 -6.65 8.39
C PRO A 43 -8.76 -8.18 8.55
N GLU A 44 -9.29 -8.89 7.55
CA GLU A 44 -9.17 -10.34 7.44
C GLU A 44 -7.84 -10.68 6.75
N PRO A 45 -7.05 -11.62 7.29
CA PRO A 45 -5.82 -12.08 6.64
C PRO A 45 -6.08 -12.51 5.19
N GLY A 46 -5.22 -12.07 4.27
CA GLY A 46 -5.25 -12.44 2.86
C GLY A 46 -6.34 -11.77 2.00
N PHE A 47 -7.16 -10.86 2.56
CA PHE A 47 -8.19 -10.16 1.77
C PHE A 47 -7.58 -9.39 0.60
N LEU A 48 -6.48 -8.65 0.82
CA LEU A 48 -5.83 -7.89 -0.26
C LEU A 48 -5.15 -8.79 -1.29
N LEU A 49 -4.56 -9.90 -0.85
CA LEU A 49 -3.99 -10.89 -1.77
C LEU A 49 -5.04 -11.39 -2.77
N LYS A 50 -6.27 -11.63 -2.30
CA LYS A 50 -7.40 -12.03 -3.15
C LYS A 50 -7.81 -10.93 -4.13
N VAL A 51 -7.78 -9.66 -3.72
CA VAL A 51 -8.07 -8.52 -4.63
C VAL A 51 -6.99 -8.37 -5.70
N MET A 52 -5.74 -8.76 -5.40
CA MET A 52 -4.58 -8.54 -6.25
C MET A 52 -4.22 -9.69 -7.20
N SER A 53 -4.59 -10.93 -6.88
CA SER A 53 -4.17 -12.13 -7.61
C SER A 53 -4.54 -12.15 -9.10
N GLU A 54 -5.40 -11.23 -9.54
CA GLU A 54 -5.83 -11.13 -10.94
C GLU A 54 -5.11 -10.04 -11.76
N SER A 55 -4.21 -9.26 -11.15
CA SER A 55 -3.44 -8.24 -11.88
C SER A 55 -2.13 -8.82 -12.43
N SER A 56 -2.11 -9.18 -13.72
CA SER A 56 -0.92 -9.78 -14.37
C SER A 56 0.20 -8.78 -14.70
N ALA A 57 0.05 -7.51 -14.30
CA ALA A 57 0.78 -6.41 -14.89
C ALA A 57 2.07 -6.10 -14.10
N ALA A 58 2.00 -6.05 -12.77
CA ALA A 58 3.14 -5.77 -11.89
C ALA A 58 3.35 -6.90 -10.88
N LYS A 59 4.62 -7.17 -10.50
CA LYS A 59 4.91 -8.08 -9.39
C LYS A 59 4.58 -7.33 -8.10
N LEU A 60 3.52 -7.77 -7.44
CA LEU A 60 2.97 -7.15 -6.25
C LEU A 60 2.98 -8.20 -5.14
N GLU A 61 3.62 -7.88 -4.02
CA GLU A 61 3.68 -8.77 -2.86
C GLU A 61 3.09 -8.04 -1.65
N VAL A 62 2.24 -8.75 -0.90
CA VAL A 62 1.64 -8.24 0.33
C VAL A 62 2.28 -8.95 1.50
N LYS A 63 2.85 -8.16 2.40
CA LYS A 63 3.33 -8.61 3.70
C LYS A 63 2.38 -8.09 4.77
N GLU A 64 1.57 -9.00 5.29
CA GLU A 64 0.68 -8.72 6.41
C GLU A 64 1.48 -8.73 7.72
N CYS A 65 1.34 -7.67 8.52
CA CYS A 65 2.00 -7.58 9.81
C CYS A 65 1.07 -8.18 10.85
N GLU A 66 1.53 -9.24 11.52
CA GLU A 66 0.83 -9.86 12.65
C GLU A 66 1.48 -9.41 13.98
N PRO A 67 0.70 -8.93 14.97
CA PRO A 67 -0.74 -8.70 14.92
C PRO A 67 -1.10 -7.46 14.09
N PHE A 68 -2.36 -7.39 13.61
CA PHE A 68 -2.91 -6.13 13.12
C PHE A 68 -2.99 -5.12 14.26
N LEU A 69 -2.32 -3.97 14.07
CA LEU A 69 -2.24 -2.91 15.07
C LEU A 69 -3.22 -1.78 14.74
N ASP A 70 -3.80 -1.23 15.80
CA ASP A 70 -4.40 0.10 15.77
C ASP A 70 -3.26 1.13 15.70
N SER A 71 -3.37 2.12 14.81
CA SER A 71 -2.36 3.18 14.66
C SER A 71 -2.10 3.93 15.96
N CYS A 72 -3.11 4.10 16.82
CA CYS A 72 -2.95 4.75 18.12
C CYS A 72 -1.96 4.03 19.05
N ASN A 73 -1.71 2.74 18.82
CA ASN A 73 -0.83 1.92 19.66
C ASN A 73 0.55 1.69 19.04
N MET A 74 0.87 2.31 17.90
CA MET A 74 2.15 2.11 17.23
C MET A 74 3.27 2.91 17.90
N GLY A 75 4.39 2.24 18.14
CA GLY A 75 5.59 2.82 18.72
C GLY A 75 6.85 2.58 17.90
N ILE A 76 8.00 2.86 18.52
CA ILE A 76 9.33 2.76 17.90
C ILE A 76 9.59 1.34 17.38
N ASP A 77 9.25 0.31 18.16
CA ASP A 77 9.49 -1.08 17.77
C ASP A 77 8.72 -1.47 16.50
N ASP A 78 7.52 -0.92 16.30
CA ASP A 78 6.69 -1.15 15.12
C ASP A 78 7.28 -0.46 13.89
N TRP A 79 7.76 0.77 14.04
CA TRP A 79 8.43 1.47 12.94
C TRP A 79 9.75 0.79 12.55
N LEU A 80 10.52 0.33 13.53
CA LEU A 80 11.74 -0.45 13.29
C LEU A 80 11.42 -1.79 12.62
N ARG A 81 10.27 -2.41 12.93
CA ARG A 81 9.80 -3.60 12.23
C ARG A 81 9.48 -3.28 10.78
N ILE A 82 8.76 -2.19 10.51
CA ILE A 82 8.46 -1.74 9.13
C ILE A 82 9.75 -1.48 8.36
N ALA A 83 10.71 -0.77 8.95
CA ALA A 83 11.98 -0.47 8.32
C ALA A 83 12.79 -1.73 8.00
N ARG A 84 12.84 -2.71 8.93
CA ARG A 84 13.47 -4.02 8.69
C ARG A 84 12.81 -4.80 7.57
N ASP A 85 11.48 -4.77 7.51
CA ASP A 85 10.71 -5.43 6.45
C ASP A 85 10.99 -4.81 5.08
N ILE A 86 11.07 -3.48 5.00
CA ILE A 86 11.47 -2.75 3.78
C ILE A 86 12.91 -3.09 3.41
N GLY A 87 13.83 -3.08 4.37
CA GLY A 87 15.25 -3.41 4.16
C GLY A 87 15.44 -4.84 3.62
N ALA A 88 14.74 -5.82 4.17
CA ALA A 88 14.81 -7.22 3.72
C ALA A 88 14.25 -7.41 2.29
N ALA A 89 13.30 -6.56 1.90
CA ALA A 89 12.70 -6.57 0.57
C ALA A 89 13.37 -5.58 -0.40
N TYR A 90 14.37 -4.81 0.05
CA TYR A 90 14.76 -3.57 -0.62
C TYR A 90 15.20 -3.82 -2.06
N ASP A 91 16.06 -4.80 -2.30
CA ASP A 91 16.61 -5.09 -3.63
C ASP A 91 15.61 -5.76 -4.59
N ASN A 92 14.56 -6.39 -4.04
CA ASN A 92 13.59 -7.15 -4.81
C ASN A 92 12.45 -6.31 -5.40
N PHE A 93 12.29 -5.07 -4.92
CA PHE A 93 11.18 -4.19 -5.26
C PHE A 93 11.64 -2.78 -5.63
N ASP A 94 10.81 -2.08 -6.39
CA ASP A 94 11.13 -0.74 -6.91
C ASP A 94 10.46 0.37 -6.08
N GLY A 95 9.45 0.01 -5.27
CA GLY A 95 8.78 0.92 -4.37
C GLY A 95 7.95 0.19 -3.30
N PHE A 96 7.57 0.94 -2.27
CA PHE A 96 6.88 0.43 -1.10
C PHE A 96 5.62 1.25 -0.81
N VAL A 97 4.54 0.57 -0.45
CA VAL A 97 3.31 1.16 0.07
C VAL A 97 3.03 0.60 1.46
N ILE A 98 2.80 1.46 2.43
CA ILE A 98 2.47 1.08 3.81
C ILE A 98 1.02 1.44 4.05
N LEU A 99 0.20 0.43 4.34
CA LEU A 99 -1.17 0.61 4.80
C LEU A 99 -1.18 0.78 6.31
N HIS A 100 -1.72 1.91 6.74
CA HIS A 100 -1.68 2.40 8.12
C HIS A 100 -3.01 3.03 8.53
N GLY A 101 -3.36 2.98 9.81
CA GLY A 101 -4.52 3.72 10.35
C GLY A 101 -4.30 5.24 10.33
N THR A 102 -5.36 6.04 10.33
CA THR A 102 -5.25 7.49 10.08
C THR A 102 -4.78 8.29 11.29
N ASP A 103 -4.97 7.79 12.52
CA ASP A 103 -4.73 8.56 13.75
C ASP A 103 -3.28 9.02 13.93
N THR A 104 -2.31 8.15 13.61
CA THR A 104 -0.88 8.44 13.76
C THR A 104 -0.11 8.33 12.45
N LEU A 105 -0.81 8.36 11.30
CA LEU A 105 -0.22 8.17 9.98
C LEU A 105 0.93 9.15 9.70
N ALA A 106 0.70 10.45 9.94
CA ALA A 106 1.70 11.49 9.71
C ALA A 106 2.92 11.33 10.65
N TYR A 107 2.68 10.86 11.87
CA TYR A 107 3.73 10.64 12.86
C TYR A 107 4.61 9.45 12.48
N THR A 108 4.01 8.31 12.10
CA THR A 108 4.72 7.15 11.57
C THR A 108 5.49 7.50 10.30
N ALA A 109 4.91 8.26 9.36
CA ALA A 109 5.61 8.69 8.16
C ALA A 109 6.84 9.55 8.46
N SER A 110 6.71 10.46 9.44
CA SER A 110 7.83 11.30 9.90
C SER A 110 8.92 10.47 10.57
N ALA A 111 8.56 9.51 11.43
CA ALA A 111 9.53 8.62 12.06
C ALA A 111 10.30 7.80 11.00
N LEU A 112 9.58 7.23 10.03
CA LEU A 112 10.18 6.45 8.95
C LEU A 112 11.10 7.28 8.05
N SER A 113 10.84 8.58 7.86
CA SER A 113 11.72 9.44 7.06
C SER A 113 13.10 9.63 7.69
N PHE A 114 13.19 9.51 9.02
CA PHE A 114 14.48 9.52 9.73
C PHE A 114 15.10 8.13 9.82
N ILE A 115 14.31 7.08 10.03
CA ILE A 115 14.81 5.69 10.15
C ILE A 115 15.35 5.16 8.82
N LEU A 116 14.69 5.49 7.71
CA LEU A 116 15.07 5.04 6.37
C LEU A 116 16.10 5.98 5.73
N GLU A 117 17.32 5.95 6.25
CA GLU A 117 18.43 6.74 5.70
C GLU A 117 18.80 6.29 4.28
N ASN A 118 19.31 7.23 3.47
CA ASN A 118 19.79 6.99 2.11
C ASN A 118 18.78 6.29 1.19
N LEU A 119 17.50 6.59 1.38
CA LEU A 119 16.43 6.03 0.57
C LEU A 119 16.65 6.40 -0.91
N ALA A 120 16.62 5.39 -1.80
CA ALA A 120 16.69 5.53 -3.25
C ALA A 120 15.38 5.14 -3.96
N LYS A 121 14.40 4.63 -3.20
CA LYS A 121 13.13 4.07 -3.69
C LYS A 121 11.95 4.73 -2.98
N PRO A 122 10.83 5.02 -3.68
CA PRO A 122 9.68 5.66 -3.05
C PRO A 122 9.04 4.77 -1.97
N VAL A 123 8.70 5.39 -0.84
CA VAL A 123 7.90 4.78 0.24
C VAL A 123 6.66 5.63 0.46
N VAL A 124 5.47 5.07 0.22
CA VAL A 124 4.19 5.79 0.33
C VAL A 124 3.36 5.21 1.47
N VAL A 125 3.10 6.00 2.49
CA VAL A 125 2.18 5.68 3.58
C VAL A 125 0.78 6.15 3.20
N THR A 126 -0.21 5.29 3.33
CA THR A 126 -1.61 5.63 3.04
C THR A 126 -2.54 4.92 4.04
N GLY A 127 -3.71 5.50 4.22
CA GLY A 127 -4.74 4.99 5.13
C GLY A 127 -6.13 5.16 4.55
N SER A 128 -7.15 4.93 5.36
CA SER A 128 -8.55 5.13 4.99
C SER A 128 -9.40 5.34 6.24
N GLN A 129 -10.39 6.22 6.15
CA GLN A 129 -11.36 6.40 7.24
C GLN A 129 -12.39 5.27 7.29
N ILE A 130 -12.72 4.71 6.12
CA ILE A 130 -13.71 3.64 6.01
C ILE A 130 -12.98 2.36 5.56
N PRO A 131 -13.15 1.22 6.25
CA PRO A 131 -12.46 -0.02 5.89
C PRO A 131 -12.70 -0.44 4.45
N MET A 132 -11.67 -1.05 3.86
CA MET A 132 -11.63 -1.61 2.50
C MET A 132 -12.67 -2.72 2.22
N ARG A 133 -13.61 -3.01 3.11
CA ARG A 133 -14.73 -3.93 2.78
C ARG A 133 -16.05 -3.21 2.57
N GLU A 134 -16.10 -1.92 2.84
CA GLU A 134 -17.33 -1.14 2.77
C GLU A 134 -17.49 -0.51 1.37
N VAL A 135 -18.73 -0.48 0.89
CA VAL A 135 -19.08 0.00 -0.46
C VAL A 135 -18.71 1.46 -0.70
N ARG A 136 -18.77 2.29 0.36
CA ARG A 136 -18.45 3.72 0.30
C ARG A 136 -17.02 4.04 0.78
N SER A 137 -16.17 3.01 0.85
CA SER A 137 -14.80 3.15 1.33
C SER A 137 -13.95 4.03 0.41
N ASP A 138 -13.14 4.86 1.02
CA ASP A 138 -12.07 5.62 0.37
C ASP A 138 -10.78 4.79 0.20
N ALA A 139 -10.66 3.68 0.92
CA ALA A 139 -9.49 2.80 0.93
C ALA A 139 -9.05 2.31 -0.47
N PRO A 140 -9.95 1.89 -1.39
CA PRO A 140 -9.52 1.43 -2.70
C PRO A 140 -8.80 2.54 -3.47
N ASN A 141 -9.38 3.73 -3.50
CA ASN A 141 -8.82 4.86 -4.23
C ASN A 141 -7.48 5.31 -3.61
N ASN A 142 -7.40 5.34 -2.28
CA ASN A 142 -6.17 5.70 -1.56
C ASN A 142 -5.05 4.69 -1.86
N PHE A 143 -5.38 3.41 -1.77
CA PHE A 143 -4.47 2.31 -2.01
C PHE A 143 -3.95 2.29 -3.46
N PHE A 144 -4.83 2.38 -4.45
CA PHE A 144 -4.40 2.42 -5.85
C PHE A 144 -3.62 3.69 -6.17
N GLY A 145 -4.05 4.84 -5.63
CA GLY A 145 -3.27 6.06 -5.73
C GLY A 145 -1.85 5.87 -5.21
N ALA A 146 -1.70 5.21 -4.05
CA ALA A 146 -0.40 4.99 -3.42
C ALA A 146 0.47 4.04 -4.24
N LEU A 147 -0.12 2.97 -4.78
CA LEU A 147 0.57 2.07 -5.71
C LEU A 147 1.04 2.82 -6.96
N LEU A 148 0.19 3.66 -7.57
CA LEU A 148 0.57 4.46 -8.73
C LEU A 148 1.67 5.47 -8.39
N CYS A 149 1.62 6.11 -7.21
CA CYS A 149 2.66 7.01 -6.75
C CYS A 149 4.00 6.29 -6.53
N ALA A 150 3.99 5.12 -5.90
CA ALA A 150 5.19 4.31 -5.69
C ALA A 150 5.75 3.76 -7.02
N ALA A 151 4.88 3.45 -7.98
CA ALA A 151 5.25 2.90 -9.28
C ALA A 151 5.79 3.95 -10.27
N PHE A 152 5.13 5.11 -10.37
CA PHE A 152 5.33 6.05 -11.47
C PHE A 152 5.95 7.38 -11.06
N ILE A 153 6.05 7.68 -9.76
CA ILE A 153 6.61 8.94 -9.26
C ILE A 153 7.88 8.61 -8.45
N PRO A 154 9.06 8.56 -9.10
CA PRO A 154 10.31 8.08 -8.50
C PRO A 154 10.96 9.16 -7.61
N ILE A 155 10.22 9.62 -6.59
CA ILE A 155 10.76 10.50 -5.56
C ILE A 155 11.20 9.61 -4.41
N PRO A 156 12.51 9.57 -4.11
CA PRO A 156 13.08 8.69 -3.09
C PRO A 156 12.88 9.29 -1.69
N ALA A 157 11.62 9.38 -1.26
CA ALA A 157 11.23 9.91 0.04
C ALA A 157 10.05 9.13 0.61
N VAL A 158 9.92 9.17 1.93
CA VAL A 158 8.68 8.77 2.62
C VAL A 158 7.62 9.84 2.38
N ARG A 159 6.47 9.44 1.86
CA ARG A 159 5.36 10.34 1.51
C ARG A 159 4.05 9.84 2.06
N VAL A 160 3.13 10.76 2.30
CA VAL A 160 1.75 10.45 2.69
C VAL A 160 0.83 10.66 1.50
N LEU A 161 -0.03 9.69 1.21
CA LEU A 161 -1.10 9.84 0.23
C LEU A 161 -2.47 9.59 0.85
N ARG A 162 -3.25 10.67 0.93
CA ARG A 162 -4.66 10.77 1.37
C ARG A 162 -4.91 10.32 2.83
N LEU A 163 -5.77 11.09 3.50
CA LEU A 163 -6.32 10.87 4.84
C LEU A 163 -7.82 10.61 4.70
#